data_AF-F4BVR0-F1
#
_entry.id   AF-F4BVR0-F1
#
_cell.length_a   1.000
_cell.length_b   1.000
_cell.length_c   1.000
_cell.angle_alpha   90.00
_cell.angle_beta   90.00
_cell.angle_gamma   90.00
#
_symmetry.space_group_name_H-M   'P 1'
#
loop_
_entity.id
_entity.type
_entity.pdbx_description
1 polymer ?
#
loop_
_entity_poly.entity_id
_entity_poly.type
_entity_poly.pdbx_seq_one_letter_code
_entity_poly.pdbx_strand_id
1 'polypeptide(L)'
;MAFYTLGLTFELVILLTVIVLAVWIYGIYFNFKKWGLGSTGYHDPLRRSFWLFLATWIHEAFKDGIWVFLRTVVLDVLLLRRTLARSPVRWVMHMSMFYGFLALAALSGLGLMLDIVEHFNLAGFAHEAEMVKGMMALPFDVFGYLLLFGSTIAISRRILIKFVRDNTSAYDALLIGAVFLITVTGFYAEWMRGNSFLVGNMFEYPIYAPHFALIHTLLALGLFALILPWSKYIHVIATPMTLIANRGGE
;
A
#
# COMPACT_ATOMS: atom_id res chain seq x y z
N MET A 1 12.38 -17.12 -7.04
CA MET A 1 12.41 -18.04 -8.21
C MET A 1 12.03 -17.38 -9.55
N ALA A 2 11.03 -16.49 -9.64
CA ALA A 2 10.64 -15.86 -10.93
C ALA A 2 11.74 -15.01 -11.59
N PHE A 3 12.52 -14.26 -10.82
CA PHE A 3 13.55 -13.36 -11.37
C PHE A 3 14.72 -14.09 -12.04
N TYR A 4 15.12 -15.26 -11.54
CA TYR A 4 16.22 -16.04 -12.13
C TYR A 4 15.90 -16.54 -13.53
N THR A 5 14.64 -16.86 -13.81
CA THR A 5 14.20 -17.29 -15.16
C THR A 5 14.25 -16.16 -16.20
N LEU A 6 14.39 -14.91 -15.75
CA LEU A 6 14.50 -13.72 -16.59
C LEU A 6 15.94 -13.18 -16.66
N GLY A 7 16.92 -13.93 -16.15
CA GLY A 7 18.32 -13.52 -16.09
C GLY A 7 18.64 -12.49 -15.01
N LEU A 8 17.70 -12.19 -14.10
CA LEU A 8 17.94 -11.31 -12.96
C LEU A 8 18.48 -12.13 -11.79
N THR A 9 19.71 -11.82 -11.36
CA THR A 9 20.29 -12.45 -10.17
C THR A 9 19.65 -11.89 -8.89
N PHE A 10 19.77 -12.62 -7.78
CA PHE A 10 19.21 -12.19 -6.49
C PHE A 10 19.77 -10.84 -6.06
N GLU A 11 21.08 -10.66 -6.21
CA GLU A 11 21.83 -9.47 -5.84
C GLU A 11 21.33 -8.26 -6.61
N LEU A 12 21.02 -8.44 -7.91
CA LEU A 12 20.46 -7.38 -8.73
C LEU A 12 19.05 -7.00 -8.26
N VAL A 13 18.20 -7.98 -7.90
CA VAL A 13 16.85 -7.71 -7.36
C VAL A 13 16.94 -6.96 -6.03
N ILE A 14 17.84 -7.36 -5.13
CA ILE A 14 18.06 -6.66 -3.86
C ILE A 14 18.56 -5.24 -4.10
N LEU A 15 19.55 -5.04 -4.98
CA LEU A 15 20.07 -3.72 -5.33
C LEU A 15 18.96 -2.80 -5.87
N LEU A 16 18.16 -3.28 -6.81
CA LEU A 16 17.03 -2.52 -7.37
C LEU A 16 16.01 -2.19 -6.27
N THR A 17 15.72 -3.13 -5.37
CA THR A 17 14.82 -2.91 -4.24
C THR A 17 15.33 -1.82 -3.31
N VAL A 18 16.64 -1.80 -3.01
CA VAL A 18 17.27 -0.74 -2.19
C VAL A 18 17.13 0.63 -2.86
N ILE A 19 17.38 0.72 -4.18
CA ILE A 19 17.23 1.97 -4.94
C ILE A 19 15.78 2.47 -4.89
N VAL A 20 14.83 1.57 -5.13
CA VAL A 20 13.39 1.86 -5.10
C VAL A 20 12.96 2.36 -3.71
N LEU A 21 13.40 1.68 -2.64
CA LEU A 21 13.11 2.11 -1.26
C LEU A 21 13.74 3.46 -0.95
N ALA A 22 14.96 3.74 -1.41
CA ALA A 22 15.60 5.03 -1.21
C ALA A 22 14.82 6.17 -1.87
N VAL A 23 14.38 5.99 -3.13
CA VAL A 23 13.54 6.96 -3.85
C VAL A 23 12.21 7.16 -3.13
N TRP A 24 11.59 6.08 -2.68
CA TRP A 24 10.31 6.13 -1.96
C TRP A 24 10.43 6.87 -0.63
N ILE A 25 11.42 6.52 0.21
CA ILE A 25 11.72 7.18 1.49
C ILE A 25 12.01 8.66 1.27
N TYR A 26 12.80 9.00 0.26
CA TYR A 26 13.09 10.39 -0.08
C TYR A 26 11.82 11.17 -0.46
N GLY A 27 10.91 10.56 -1.22
CA GLY A 27 9.62 11.16 -1.54
C GLY A 27 8.74 11.40 -0.31
N ILE A 28 8.71 10.47 0.64
CA ILE A 28 8.04 10.67 1.93
C ILE A 28 8.68 11.83 2.70
N TYR A 29 10.01 11.80 2.88
CA TYR A 29 10.75 12.88 3.53
C TYR A 29 10.48 14.25 2.90
N PHE A 30 10.47 14.33 1.57
CA PHE A 30 10.19 15.55 0.82
C PHE A 30 8.80 16.12 1.14
N ASN A 31 7.77 15.28 1.21
CA ASN A 31 6.41 15.71 1.57
C ASN A 31 6.35 16.24 3.00
N PHE A 32 6.94 15.52 3.96
CA PHE A 32 6.97 15.97 5.36
C PHE A 32 7.72 17.30 5.52
N LYS A 33 8.86 17.46 4.83
CA LYS A 33 9.59 18.73 4.79
C LYS A 33 8.73 19.84 4.18
N LYS A 34 8.05 19.56 3.06
CA LYS A 34 7.13 20.52 2.40
C LYS A 34 6.00 20.95 3.32
N TRP A 35 5.37 20.03 4.05
CA TRP A 35 4.33 20.34 5.03
C TRP A 35 4.87 21.20 6.17
N GLY A 36 6.10 20.95 6.63
CA GLY A 36 6.79 21.78 7.62
C GLY A 36 7.09 23.21 7.19
N LEU A 37 7.20 23.49 5.87
CA LEU A 37 7.33 24.86 5.36
C LEU A 37 6.09 25.72 5.63
N GLY A 38 4.91 25.09 5.74
CA GLY A 38 3.63 25.76 6.00
C GLY A 38 3.31 25.95 7.49
N SER A 39 4.12 25.40 8.40
CA SER A 39 3.90 25.55 9.84
C SER A 39 4.35 26.92 10.33
N THR A 40 3.47 27.65 11.02
CA THR A 40 3.69 29.01 11.53
C THR A 40 3.94 29.07 13.05
N GLY A 41 3.87 27.93 13.75
CA GLY A 41 3.74 27.89 15.22
C GLY A 41 5.02 28.03 16.05
N TYR A 42 6.22 27.94 15.47
CA TYR A 42 7.49 28.04 16.21
C TYR A 42 8.48 29.01 15.54
N HIS A 43 9.04 29.93 16.32
CA HIS A 43 10.11 30.84 15.90
C HIS A 43 11.48 30.28 16.33
N ASP A 44 12.32 29.89 15.34
CA ASP A 44 13.73 29.37 15.40
C ASP A 44 14.04 28.26 16.42
N PRO A 45 15.11 27.43 16.27
CA PRO A 45 15.99 27.12 15.14
C PRO A 45 15.45 26.01 14.20
N LEU A 46 14.23 25.51 14.43
CA LEU A 46 13.60 24.41 13.67
C LEU A 46 12.75 24.90 12.47
N ARG A 47 12.77 26.21 12.18
CA ARG A 47 11.92 26.82 11.16
C ARG A 47 12.11 26.12 9.81
N ARG A 48 11.01 25.86 9.09
CA ARG A 48 11.04 25.22 7.74
C ARG A 48 11.69 23.82 7.72
N SER A 49 11.70 23.10 8.84
CA SER A 49 12.31 21.77 8.94
C SER A 49 11.28 20.64 9.02
N PHE A 50 11.72 19.44 8.65
CA PHE A 50 11.01 18.19 8.89
C PHE A 50 10.64 18.01 10.38
N TRP A 51 11.58 18.33 11.26
CA TRP A 51 11.43 18.17 12.71
C TRP A 51 10.36 19.09 13.31
N LEU A 52 10.22 20.31 12.79
CA LEU A 52 9.16 21.22 13.20
C LEU A 52 7.77 20.66 12.91
N PHE A 53 7.57 20.11 11.70
CA PHE A 53 6.32 19.48 11.35
C PHE A 53 5.99 18.33 12.31
N LEU A 54 6.95 17.43 12.54
CA LEU A 54 6.73 16.28 13.41
C LEU A 54 6.41 16.71 14.85
N ALA A 55 7.15 17.68 15.39
CA ALA A 55 6.90 18.20 16.73
C ALA A 55 5.51 18.85 16.84
N THR A 56 5.13 19.67 15.85
CA THR A 56 3.81 20.33 15.81
C THR A 56 2.69 19.29 15.70
N TRP A 57 2.88 18.29 14.83
CA TRP A 57 1.89 17.22 14.64
C TRP A 57 1.70 16.37 15.90
N ILE A 58 2.79 15.97 16.57
CA ILE A 58 2.70 15.23 17.84
C ILE A 58 1.97 16.07 18.89
N HIS A 59 2.33 17.34 19.02
CA HIS A 59 1.66 18.23 19.97
C HIS A 59 0.14 18.29 19.74
N GLU A 60 -0.29 18.53 18.50
CA GLU A 60 -1.72 18.60 18.16
C GLU A 60 -2.43 17.24 18.28
N ALA A 61 -1.77 16.15 17.89
CA ALA A 61 -2.31 14.79 17.98
C ALA A 61 -2.67 14.37 19.41
N PHE A 62 -1.91 14.83 20.41
CA PHE A 62 -2.08 14.44 21.83
C PHE A 62 -2.68 15.54 22.71
N LYS A 63 -3.06 16.69 22.14
CA LYS A 63 -3.54 17.88 22.87
C LYS A 63 -4.70 17.60 23.84
N ASP A 64 -5.64 16.75 23.43
CA ASP A 64 -6.82 16.39 24.23
C ASP A 64 -6.64 15.04 24.97
N GLY A 65 -5.40 14.55 25.03
CA GLY A 65 -5.03 13.33 25.75
C GLY A 65 -5.05 12.04 24.90
N ILE A 66 -4.43 11.00 25.45
CA ILE A 66 -4.22 9.70 24.79
C ILE A 66 -5.52 9.00 24.38
N TRP A 67 -6.61 9.19 25.14
CA TRP A 67 -7.88 8.53 24.86
C TRP A 67 -8.56 9.08 23.60
N VAL A 68 -8.51 10.40 23.40
CA VAL A 68 -9.03 11.05 22.19
C VAL A 68 -8.21 10.62 20.97
N PHE A 69 -6.88 10.55 21.12
CA PHE A 69 -5.98 10.02 20.10
C PHE A 69 -6.36 8.59 19.70
N LEU A 70 -6.43 7.65 20.66
CA LEU A 70 -6.74 6.25 20.39
C LEU A 70 -8.13 6.09 19.76
N ARG A 71 -9.14 6.81 20.27
CA ARG A 71 -10.48 6.81 19.70
C ARG A 71 -10.48 7.27 18.24
N THR A 72 -9.74 8.34 17.92
CA THR A 72 -9.64 8.89 16.57
C THR A 72 -8.92 7.91 15.64
N VAL A 73 -7.82 7.33 16.08
CA VAL A 73 -7.08 6.30 15.33
C VAL A 73 -7.99 5.11 15.03
N VAL A 74 -8.64 4.54 16.05
CA VAL A 74 -9.46 3.33 15.84
C VAL A 74 -10.72 3.65 15.02
N LEU A 75 -11.49 4.67 15.39
CA LEU A 75 -12.78 4.91 14.77
C LEU A 75 -12.66 5.63 13.43
N ASP A 76 -11.84 6.68 13.34
CA ASP A 76 -11.82 7.55 12.17
C ASP A 76 -10.75 7.17 11.14
N VAL A 77 -9.62 6.58 11.58
CA VAL A 77 -8.57 6.11 10.67
C VAL A 77 -8.77 4.64 10.27
N LEU A 78 -8.84 3.72 11.23
CA LEU A 78 -8.91 2.28 10.92
C LEU A 78 -10.30 1.84 10.47
N LEU A 79 -11.35 2.26 11.20
CA LEU A 79 -12.73 1.90 10.86
C LEU A 79 -13.41 2.90 9.92
N LEU A 80 -12.73 3.97 9.51
CA LEU A 80 -13.24 4.96 8.55
C LEU A 80 -14.67 5.45 8.88
N ARG A 81 -15.00 5.64 10.16
CA ARG A 81 -16.35 5.98 10.66
C ARG A 81 -16.97 7.16 9.94
N ARG A 82 -16.19 8.19 9.59
CA ARG A 82 -16.68 9.36 8.83
C ARG A 82 -17.13 8.99 7.42
N THR A 83 -16.43 8.06 6.77
CA THR A 83 -16.82 7.53 5.45
C THR A 83 -18.12 6.75 5.55
N LEU A 84 -18.27 5.92 6.61
CA LEU A 84 -19.50 5.18 6.89
C LEU A 84 -20.69 6.11 7.07
N ALA A 85 -20.54 7.14 7.90
CA ALA A 85 -21.59 8.13 8.16
C ALA A 85 -22.06 8.85 6.89
N ARG A 86 -21.17 9.07 5.91
CA ARG A 86 -21.54 9.74 4.65
C ARG A 86 -22.12 8.78 3.60
N SER A 87 -21.63 7.54 3.50
CA SER A 87 -22.17 6.52 2.58
C SER A 87 -21.60 5.13 2.90
N PRO A 88 -22.47 4.16 3.26
CA PRO A 88 -22.05 2.78 3.51
C PRO A 88 -21.34 2.13 2.30
N VAL A 89 -21.78 2.41 1.07
CA VAL A 89 -21.14 1.87 -0.14
C VAL A 89 -19.71 2.40 -0.30
N ARG A 90 -19.49 3.70 -0.04
CA ARG A 90 -18.12 4.26 -0.06
C ARG A 90 -17.26 3.65 1.04
N TRP A 91 -17.86 3.34 2.19
CA TRP A 91 -17.16 2.72 3.30
C TRP A 91 -16.72 1.30 2.97
N VAL A 92 -17.62 0.44 2.48
CA VAL A 92 -17.26 -0.92 2.06
C VAL A 92 -16.13 -0.89 1.02
N MET A 93 -16.28 -0.05 -0.01
CA MET A 93 -15.27 0.15 -1.04
C MET A 93 -13.89 0.53 -0.45
N HIS A 94 -13.84 1.53 0.44
CA HIS A 94 -12.56 1.96 1.03
C HIS A 94 -12.02 0.97 2.05
N MET A 95 -12.85 0.30 2.86
CA MET A 95 -12.40 -0.72 3.81
C MET A 95 -11.75 -1.89 3.06
N SER A 96 -12.41 -2.37 2.01
CA SER A 96 -11.89 -3.45 1.17
C SER A 96 -10.57 -3.05 0.50
N MET A 97 -10.50 -1.84 -0.07
CA MET A 97 -9.25 -1.35 -0.65
C MET A 97 -8.16 -1.10 0.40
N PHE A 98 -8.49 -0.52 1.55
CA PHE A 98 -7.53 -0.16 2.61
C PHE A 98 -6.88 -1.41 3.20
N TYR A 99 -7.69 -2.37 3.67
CA TYR A 99 -7.15 -3.59 4.26
C TYR A 99 -6.55 -4.52 3.20
N GLY A 100 -7.17 -4.64 2.03
CA GLY A 100 -6.61 -5.42 0.93
C GLY A 100 -5.23 -4.90 0.52
N PHE A 101 -5.09 -3.61 0.27
CA PHE A 101 -3.83 -2.98 -0.12
C PHE A 101 -2.79 -3.04 0.99
N LEU A 102 -3.15 -2.64 2.23
CA LEU A 102 -2.20 -2.57 3.34
C LEU A 102 -1.67 -3.97 3.72
N ALA A 103 -2.56 -4.96 3.78
CA ALA A 103 -2.17 -6.33 4.11
C ALA A 103 -1.29 -6.94 3.00
N LEU A 104 -1.65 -6.76 1.72
CA LEU A 104 -0.81 -7.23 0.61
C LEU A 104 0.57 -6.57 0.59
N ALA A 105 0.65 -5.27 0.88
CA ALA A 105 1.93 -4.57 0.99
C ALA A 105 2.78 -5.13 2.15
N ALA A 106 2.16 -5.36 3.31
CA ALA A 106 2.83 -5.94 4.48
C ALA A 106 3.29 -7.39 4.22
N LEU A 107 2.44 -8.22 3.61
CA LEU A 107 2.77 -9.59 3.22
C LEU A 107 3.87 -9.63 2.16
N SER A 108 3.87 -8.71 1.21
CA SER A 108 4.94 -8.60 0.20
C SER A 108 6.28 -8.23 0.84
N GLY A 109 6.27 -7.28 1.78
CA GLY A 109 7.46 -6.91 2.56
C GLY A 109 7.97 -8.07 3.43
N LEU A 110 7.07 -8.81 4.08
CA LEU A 110 7.42 -10.01 4.84
C LEU A 110 7.98 -11.10 3.92
N GLY A 111 7.38 -11.33 2.76
CA GLY A 111 7.85 -12.30 1.77
C GLY A 111 9.28 -12.00 1.30
N LEU A 112 9.59 -10.74 1.02
CA LEU A 112 10.96 -10.31 0.70
C LEU A 112 11.93 -10.54 1.87
N MET A 113 11.52 -10.23 3.11
CA MET A 113 12.35 -10.50 4.28
C MET A 113 12.64 -12.00 4.42
N LEU A 114 11.64 -12.86 4.21
CA LEU A 114 11.80 -14.31 4.25
C LEU A 114 12.68 -14.83 3.10
N ASP A 115 12.58 -14.27 1.90
CA ASP A 115 13.49 -14.58 0.79
C ASP A 115 14.95 -14.28 1.15
N ILE A 116 15.22 -13.18 1.87
CA ILE A 116 16.56 -12.83 2.36
C ILE A 116 17.03 -13.84 3.41
N VAL A 117 16.17 -14.19 4.38
CA VAL A 117 16.49 -15.19 5.42
C VAL A 117 16.81 -16.55 4.81
N GLU A 118 15.99 -17.01 3.86
CA GLU A 118 16.17 -18.27 3.14
C GLU A 118 17.48 -18.27 2.33
N HIS A 119 17.70 -17.21 1.53
CA HIS A 119 18.87 -17.14 0.63
C HIS A 119 20.21 -17.12 1.39
N PHE A 120 20.30 -16.37 2.49
CA PHE A 120 21.53 -16.27 3.29
C PHE A 120 21.57 -17.24 4.46
N ASN A 121 20.54 -18.10 4.63
CA ASN A 121 20.35 -18.97 5.78
C ASN A 121 20.60 -18.26 7.13
N LEU A 122 19.99 -17.08 7.29
CA LEU A 122 20.23 -16.23 8.45
C LEU A 122 19.83 -16.96 9.73
N ALA A 123 20.80 -17.09 10.65
CA ALA A 123 20.65 -17.80 11.92
C ALA A 123 20.17 -19.27 11.80
N GLY A 124 20.33 -19.89 10.63
CA GLY A 124 19.90 -21.28 10.39
C GLY A 124 18.41 -21.45 10.07
N PHE A 125 17.68 -20.36 9.83
CA PHE A 125 16.22 -20.38 9.67
C PHE A 125 15.70 -20.55 8.24
N ALA A 126 16.50 -21.09 7.31
CA ALA A 126 16.08 -21.20 5.90
C ALA A 126 14.83 -22.07 5.72
N HIS A 127 14.72 -23.19 6.45
CA HIS A 127 13.58 -24.10 6.34
C HIS A 127 12.30 -23.48 6.91
N GLU A 128 12.42 -22.80 8.05
CA GLU A 128 11.32 -22.09 8.69
C GLU A 128 10.81 -20.94 7.80
N ALA A 129 11.72 -20.23 7.13
CA ALA A 129 11.36 -19.17 6.20
C ALA A 129 10.56 -19.70 5.00
N GLU A 130 10.97 -20.82 4.41
CA GLU A 130 10.24 -21.50 3.33
C GLU A 130 8.84 -21.94 3.80
N MET A 131 8.75 -22.52 5.00
CA MET A 131 7.49 -22.98 5.58
C MET A 131 6.51 -21.82 5.81
N VAL A 132 6.97 -20.69 6.37
CA VAL A 132 6.15 -19.50 6.58
C VAL A 132 5.67 -18.92 5.23
N LYS A 133 6.53 -18.88 4.21
CA LYS A 133 6.14 -18.44 2.85
C LYS A 133 5.01 -19.29 2.29
N GLY A 134 5.05 -20.61 2.48
CA GLY A 134 3.96 -21.51 2.08
C GLY A 134 2.63 -21.18 2.77
N MET A 135 2.67 -20.85 4.06
CA MET A 135 1.48 -20.48 4.84
C MET A 135 0.86 -19.13 4.42
N MET A 136 1.63 -18.25 3.77
CA MET A 136 1.16 -16.93 3.33
C MET A 136 0.23 -16.97 2.12
N ALA A 137 0.11 -18.10 1.41
CA ALA A 137 -0.75 -18.24 0.22
C ALA A 137 -2.22 -17.85 0.51
N LEU A 138 -2.80 -18.36 1.60
CA LEU A 138 -4.18 -18.04 1.98
C LEU A 138 -4.37 -16.55 2.29
N PRO A 139 -3.54 -15.89 3.13
CA PRO A 139 -3.59 -14.45 3.31
C PRO A 139 -3.49 -13.65 2.00
N PHE A 140 -2.60 -14.03 1.08
CA PHE A 140 -2.47 -13.38 -0.22
C PHE A 140 -3.76 -13.46 -1.03
N ASP A 141 -4.36 -14.65 -1.12
CA ASP A 141 -5.64 -14.85 -1.81
C ASP A 141 -6.75 -14.00 -1.17
N VAL A 142 -6.95 -14.09 0.16
CA VAL A 142 -8.02 -13.37 0.88
C VAL A 142 -7.92 -11.87 0.68
N PHE A 143 -6.73 -11.29 0.89
CA PHE A 143 -6.55 -9.84 0.75
C PHE A 143 -6.50 -9.40 -0.72
N GLY A 144 -6.04 -10.27 -1.63
CA GLY A 144 -6.14 -10.11 -3.07
C GLY A 144 -7.58 -9.93 -3.52
N TYR A 145 -8.47 -10.84 -3.11
CA TYR A 145 -9.89 -10.78 -3.47
C TYR A 145 -10.59 -9.60 -2.81
N LEU A 146 -10.19 -9.26 -1.58
CA LEU A 146 -10.69 -8.07 -0.90
C LEU A 146 -10.32 -6.79 -1.66
N LEU A 147 -9.06 -6.66 -2.10
CA LEU A 147 -8.62 -5.51 -2.90
C LEU A 147 -9.32 -5.47 -4.27
N LEU A 148 -9.47 -6.62 -4.92
CA LEU A 148 -10.17 -6.74 -6.20
C LEU A 148 -11.63 -6.33 -6.06
N PHE A 149 -12.32 -6.79 -5.02
CA PHE A 149 -13.70 -6.42 -4.73
C PHE A 149 -13.85 -4.90 -4.53
N GLY A 150 -13.03 -4.30 -3.66
CA GLY A 150 -13.07 -2.86 -3.40
C GLY A 150 -12.76 -2.01 -4.63
N SER A 151 -11.73 -2.38 -5.39
CA SER A 151 -11.34 -1.68 -6.62
C SER A 151 -12.36 -1.86 -7.75
N THR A 152 -13.01 -3.03 -7.86
CA THR A 152 -14.12 -3.27 -8.79
C THR A 152 -15.30 -2.37 -8.49
N ILE A 153 -15.69 -2.24 -7.21
CA ILE A 153 -16.73 -1.28 -6.80
C ILE A 153 -16.32 0.14 -7.18
N ALA A 154 -15.07 0.53 -6.93
CA ALA A 154 -14.57 1.86 -7.24
C ALA A 154 -14.63 2.22 -8.73
N ILE A 155 -14.24 1.28 -9.60
CA ILE A 155 -14.33 1.44 -11.06
C ILE A 155 -15.79 1.47 -11.51
N SER A 156 -16.57 0.48 -11.11
CA SER A 156 -17.98 0.36 -11.49
C SER A 156 -18.76 1.63 -11.13
N ARG A 157 -18.54 2.16 -9.93
CA ARG A 157 -19.18 3.39 -9.45
C ARG A 157 -18.81 4.62 -10.28
N ARG A 158 -17.60 4.67 -10.84
CA ARG A 158 -17.15 5.76 -11.73
C ARG A 158 -17.64 5.63 -13.16
N ILE A 159 -17.84 4.41 -13.65
CA ILE A 159 -18.36 4.19 -15.00
C ILE A 159 -19.89 4.39 -15.02
N LEU A 160 -20.57 3.84 -14.03
CA LEU A 160 -22.04 3.72 -14.01
C LEU A 160 -22.75 4.93 -13.41
N ILE A 161 -22.18 5.61 -12.41
CA ILE A 161 -22.85 6.74 -11.75
C ILE A 161 -22.36 8.06 -12.36
N LYS A 162 -23.23 8.71 -13.14
CA LYS A 162 -22.94 9.99 -13.83
C LYS A 162 -22.34 11.04 -12.91
N PHE A 163 -22.95 11.29 -11.75
CA PHE A 163 -22.44 12.27 -10.77
C PHE A 163 -20.99 11.97 -10.33
N VAL A 164 -20.62 10.70 -10.18
CA VAL A 164 -19.26 10.32 -9.77
C VAL A 164 -18.30 10.47 -10.95
N ARG A 165 -18.73 10.06 -12.14
CA ARG A 165 -17.96 10.18 -13.38
C ARG A 165 -17.60 11.61 -13.71
N ASP A 166 -18.60 12.50 -13.67
CA ASP A 166 -18.45 13.92 -14.02
C ASP A 166 -17.55 14.67 -13.02
N ASN A 167 -17.40 14.14 -11.79
CA ASN A 167 -16.51 14.67 -10.76
C ASN A 167 -15.16 13.90 -10.65
N THR A 168 -14.87 12.95 -11.54
CA THR A 168 -13.62 12.17 -11.52
C THR A 168 -12.53 12.92 -12.29
N SER A 169 -11.41 13.24 -11.63
CA SER A 169 -10.25 13.80 -12.32
C SER A 169 -9.40 12.72 -12.98
N ALA A 170 -8.53 13.12 -13.93
CA ALA A 170 -7.58 12.20 -14.57
C ALA A 170 -6.67 11.49 -13.55
N TYR A 171 -6.30 12.19 -12.47
CA TYR A 171 -5.52 11.60 -11.37
C TYR A 171 -6.29 10.50 -10.64
N ASP A 172 -7.59 10.71 -10.38
CA ASP A 172 -8.42 9.72 -9.69
C ASP A 172 -8.63 8.48 -10.57
N ALA A 173 -8.84 8.69 -11.87
CA ALA A 173 -8.95 7.61 -12.86
C ALA A 173 -7.66 6.80 -12.96
N LEU A 174 -6.50 7.48 -13.07
CA LEU A 174 -5.20 6.83 -13.13
C LEU A 174 -4.92 5.99 -11.89
N LEU A 175 -5.12 6.54 -10.69
CA LEU A 175 -4.83 5.85 -9.44
C LEU A 175 -5.69 4.61 -9.25
N ILE A 176 -7.00 4.72 -9.53
CA ILE A 176 -7.92 3.60 -9.33
C ILE A 176 -7.75 2.55 -10.43
N GLY A 177 -7.51 2.98 -11.67
CA GLY A 177 -7.16 2.09 -12.78
C GLY A 177 -5.87 1.34 -12.50
N ALA A 178 -4.85 2.02 -11.98
CA ALA A 178 -3.57 1.39 -11.61
C ALA A 178 -3.74 0.37 -10.48
N VAL A 179 -4.44 0.71 -9.39
CA VAL A 179 -4.71 -0.23 -8.28
C VAL A 179 -5.45 -1.48 -8.79
N PHE A 180 -6.46 -1.31 -9.63
CA PHE A 180 -7.19 -2.44 -10.21
C PHE A 180 -6.30 -3.29 -11.12
N LEU A 181 -5.53 -2.65 -12.01
CA LEU A 181 -4.65 -3.34 -12.94
C LEU A 181 -3.54 -4.13 -12.22
N ILE A 182 -2.92 -3.58 -11.17
CA ILE A 182 -1.93 -4.33 -10.38
C ILE A 182 -2.58 -5.53 -9.69
N THR A 183 -3.83 -5.39 -9.24
CA THR A 183 -4.54 -6.48 -8.56
C THR A 183 -4.84 -7.62 -9.52
N VAL A 184 -5.35 -7.29 -10.72
CA VAL A 184 -5.63 -8.29 -11.77
C VAL A 184 -4.35 -8.97 -12.23
N THR A 185 -3.27 -8.22 -12.48
CA THR A 185 -1.99 -8.82 -12.88
C THR A 185 -1.36 -9.67 -11.77
N GLY A 186 -1.62 -9.35 -10.49
CA GLY A 186 -1.21 -10.17 -9.35
C GLY A 186 -1.88 -11.54 -9.35
N PHE A 187 -3.21 -11.57 -9.54
CA PHE A 187 -3.95 -12.82 -9.69
C PHE A 187 -3.48 -13.64 -10.88
N TYR A 188 -3.28 -13.02 -12.05
CA TYR A 188 -2.73 -13.72 -13.21
C TYR A 188 -1.36 -14.33 -12.92
N ALA A 189 -0.47 -13.60 -12.24
CA ALA A 189 0.85 -14.12 -11.87
C ALA A 189 0.76 -15.32 -10.91
N GLU A 190 -0.14 -15.25 -9.92
CA GLU A 190 -0.38 -16.31 -8.96
C GLU A 190 -0.98 -17.56 -9.62
N TRP A 191 -2.04 -17.39 -10.40
CA TRP A 191 -2.74 -18.48 -11.08
C TRP A 191 -1.82 -19.24 -12.04
N MET A 192 -1.01 -18.51 -12.82
CA MET A 192 -0.06 -19.10 -13.76
C MET A 192 1.04 -19.90 -13.06
N ARG A 193 1.43 -19.52 -11.84
CA ARG A 193 2.45 -20.24 -11.05
C ARG A 193 1.95 -21.61 -10.56
N GLY A 194 0.64 -21.82 -10.52
CA GLY A 194 0.05 -22.86 -9.69
C GLY A 194 0.23 -22.53 -8.21
N ASN A 195 -0.51 -23.19 -7.33
CA ASN A 195 -0.54 -22.96 -5.88
C ASN A 195 -1.35 -21.74 -5.40
N SER A 196 -2.36 -21.28 -6.16
CA SER A 196 -3.41 -20.45 -5.55
C SER A 196 -4.18 -21.31 -4.56
N PHE A 197 -4.41 -20.80 -3.35
CA PHE A 197 -5.17 -21.52 -2.34
C PHE A 197 -6.63 -21.73 -2.77
N LEU A 198 -7.24 -20.72 -3.39
CA LEU A 198 -8.67 -20.74 -3.78
C LEU A 198 -8.92 -21.35 -5.16
N VAL A 199 -8.00 -21.15 -6.11
CA VAL A 199 -8.18 -21.59 -7.51
C VAL A 199 -7.38 -22.87 -7.82
N GLY A 200 -6.44 -23.24 -6.96
CA GLY A 200 -5.56 -24.38 -7.17
C GLY A 200 -4.70 -24.19 -8.42
N ASN A 201 -4.61 -25.25 -9.23
CA ASN A 201 -3.77 -25.30 -10.42
C ASN A 201 -4.58 -25.18 -11.73
N MET A 202 -5.82 -24.72 -11.66
CA MET A 202 -6.73 -24.69 -12.84
C MET A 202 -6.18 -23.90 -14.03
N PHE A 203 -5.39 -22.85 -13.77
CA PHE A 203 -4.79 -21.99 -14.79
C PHE A 203 -3.26 -22.03 -14.78
N GLU A 204 -2.68 -23.11 -14.24
CA GLU A 204 -1.23 -23.26 -14.14
C GLU A 204 -0.59 -23.25 -15.54
N TYR A 205 0.36 -22.35 -15.74
CA TYR A 205 1.15 -22.26 -16.97
C TYR A 205 2.58 -21.80 -16.63
N PRO A 206 3.44 -22.70 -16.12
CA PRO A 206 4.69 -22.34 -15.45
C PRO A 206 5.69 -21.60 -16.35
N ILE A 207 5.60 -21.79 -17.66
CA ILE A 207 6.43 -21.09 -18.65
C ILE A 207 6.18 -19.57 -18.63
N TYR A 208 4.93 -19.15 -18.47
CA TYR A 208 4.57 -17.72 -18.47
C TYR A 208 4.48 -17.11 -17.07
N ALA A 209 4.41 -17.93 -16.02
CA ALA A 209 4.30 -17.45 -14.64
C ALA A 209 5.36 -16.39 -14.26
N PRO A 210 6.65 -16.55 -14.59
CA PRO A 210 7.65 -15.54 -14.25
C PRO A 210 7.48 -14.23 -15.00
N HIS A 211 7.00 -14.27 -16.24
CA HIS A 211 6.76 -13.10 -17.07
C HIS A 211 5.62 -12.25 -16.49
N PHE A 212 4.52 -12.89 -16.09
CA PHE A 212 3.41 -12.18 -15.43
C PHE A 212 3.79 -11.68 -14.04
N ALA A 213 4.59 -12.44 -13.28
CA ALA A 213 5.13 -11.98 -12.00
C ALA A 213 6.01 -10.74 -12.17
N LEU A 214 6.84 -10.67 -13.23
CA LEU A 214 7.63 -9.48 -13.56
C LEU A 214 6.73 -8.30 -13.92
N ILE A 215 5.73 -8.49 -14.78
CA ILE A 215 4.78 -7.43 -15.16
C ILE A 215 4.09 -6.88 -13.92
N HIS A 216 3.55 -7.76 -13.07
CA HIS A 216 2.92 -7.36 -11.80
C HIS A 216 3.90 -6.58 -10.92
N THR A 217 5.13 -7.08 -10.76
CA THR A 217 6.17 -6.41 -9.97
C THR A 217 6.48 -5.02 -10.52
N LEU A 218 6.68 -4.87 -11.83
CA LEU A 218 6.99 -3.58 -12.45
C LEU A 218 5.85 -2.57 -12.26
N LEU A 219 4.60 -3.01 -12.44
CA LEU A 219 3.43 -2.16 -12.22
C LEU A 219 3.27 -1.78 -10.74
N ALA A 220 3.48 -2.74 -9.83
CA ALA A 220 3.44 -2.51 -8.39
C ALA A 220 4.55 -1.52 -7.97
N LEU A 221 5.79 -1.72 -8.41
CA LEU A 221 6.89 -0.79 -8.13
C LEU A 221 6.62 0.61 -8.71
N GLY A 222 6.09 0.69 -9.93
CA GLY A 222 5.67 1.95 -10.53
C GLY A 222 4.63 2.69 -9.67
N LEU A 223 3.58 1.99 -9.22
CA LEU A 223 2.56 2.60 -8.38
C LEU A 223 3.05 2.95 -6.97
N PHE A 224 3.66 1.98 -6.28
CA PHE A 224 4.05 2.11 -4.87
C PHE A 224 5.28 3.00 -4.69
N ALA A 225 6.32 2.86 -5.50
CA ALA A 225 7.56 3.58 -5.30
C ALA A 225 7.59 4.94 -6.01
N LEU A 226 7.04 5.00 -7.23
CA LEU A 226 7.19 6.17 -8.10
C LEU A 226 5.94 7.05 -8.16
N ILE A 227 4.74 6.52 -7.88
CA ILE A 227 3.51 7.32 -7.88
C ILE A 227 3.08 7.69 -6.46
N LEU A 228 3.17 6.77 -5.48
CA LEU A 228 2.61 7.00 -4.15
C LEU A 228 3.15 8.26 -3.46
N PRO A 229 4.46 8.42 -3.23
CA PRO A 229 4.96 9.58 -2.51
C PRO A 229 4.95 10.85 -3.37
N TRP A 230 4.77 10.74 -4.69
CA TRP A 230 4.91 11.86 -5.62
C TRP A 230 3.57 12.37 -6.18
N SER A 231 2.44 11.82 -5.75
CA SER A 231 1.11 12.16 -6.27
C SER A 231 0.08 12.36 -5.15
N LYS A 232 -1.18 12.59 -5.53
CA LYS A 232 -2.33 12.62 -4.61
C LYS A 232 -2.51 11.32 -3.82
N TYR A 233 -1.84 10.24 -4.21
CA TYR A 233 -1.90 8.96 -3.50
C TYR A 233 -1.23 9.00 -2.11
N ILE A 234 -0.42 10.05 -1.83
CA ILE A 234 0.07 10.34 -0.47
C ILE A 234 -1.08 10.54 0.56
N HIS A 235 -2.33 10.71 0.12
CA HIS A 235 -3.51 10.75 0.99
C HIS A 235 -3.62 9.52 1.92
N VAL A 236 -3.10 8.36 1.51
CA VAL A 236 -3.06 7.15 2.34
C VAL A 236 -2.32 7.41 3.67
N ILE A 237 -1.37 8.36 3.67
CA ILE A 237 -0.64 8.80 4.87
C ILE A 237 -1.19 10.14 5.38
N ALA A 238 -1.36 11.12 4.50
CA ALA A 238 -1.72 12.48 4.88
C ALA A 238 -3.11 12.56 5.53
N THR A 239 -4.11 11.82 5.02
CA THR A 239 -5.48 11.86 5.58
C THR A 239 -5.51 11.35 7.03
N PRO A 240 -4.98 10.15 7.36
CA PRO A 240 -4.85 9.73 8.76
C PRO A 240 -4.17 10.76 9.66
N MET A 241 -3.05 11.34 9.21
CA MET A 241 -2.30 12.33 9.99
C MET A 241 -3.13 13.58 10.26
N THR A 242 -3.84 14.09 9.26
CA THR A 242 -4.73 15.27 9.45
C THR A 242 -5.89 14.96 10.38
N LEU A 243 -6.53 13.79 10.26
CA LEU A 243 -7.62 13.39 11.14
C LEU A 243 -7.18 13.32 12.60
N ILE A 244 -5.98 12.77 12.85
CA ILE A 244 -5.41 12.67 14.19
C ILE A 244 -5.10 14.06 14.74
N ALA A 245 -4.43 14.93 13.98
CA ALA A 245 -4.08 16.28 14.41
C ALA A 245 -5.33 17.15 14.67
N ASN A 246 -6.37 17.00 13.85
CA ASN A 246 -7.64 17.70 14.02
C ASN A 246 -8.59 16.99 14.99
N ARG A 247 -8.15 15.88 15.63
CA ARG A 247 -8.92 15.12 16.63
C ARG A 247 -10.31 14.68 16.10
N GLY A 248 -10.35 14.32 14.83
CA GLY A 248 -11.57 13.95 14.10
C GLY A 248 -12.36 15.12 13.50
N GLY A 249 -11.92 16.37 13.69
CA GLY A 249 -12.46 17.58 13.07
C GLY A 249 -12.16 17.71 11.56
N GLU A 250 -12.75 18.71 10.90
CA GLU A 250 -12.33 19.15 9.56
C GLU A 250 -11.14 20.09 9.65
#